data_AF-A0A1X6NRL2-F1
#
_entry.id   AF-A0A1X6NRL2-F1
#
_cell.length_a   1.000
_cell.length_b   1.000
_cell.length_c   1.000
_cell.angle_alpha   90.00
_cell.angle_beta   90.00
_cell.angle_gamma   90.00
#
_symmetry.space_group_name_H-M   'P 1'
#
loop_
_entity.id
_entity.type
_entity.pdbx_description
1 polymer ?
#
loop_
_entity_poly.entity_id
_entity_poly.type
_entity_poly.pdbx_seq_one_letter_code
_entity_poly.pdbx_strand_id
1 'polypeptide(L)'
;MGHIRLAAIVANPRTALSVFVDADAGVGLAVAARYGVPVRTSLRSALADFPATAGVWVATPTPTHASLIAEAAAAGVHVAVEKPVADSLGGVAAAYAAARSAGVHLYCAFQRRFDPAYAAVASAVARGVCGAVASAVGVFRDHPPPPASFFAAGGGDLYLDLGVHDVDFLCHMLGEAPVGVTATEAAKPASPPPPPPEAGSGDGGGGGGGGQAGATGVLTLWYPSGAVATLLLSRVSATGYDQRLEVHGSAGSARVDNPPVHAAVVCTDGRASAAASQHSFPQRFRDAFNAEVDHFADLVTGRAAAPVVSESDAAVSLAVALAGGMSAADGGRPVRLAEVWSDARLDGSPSGGRGAKRRRGGGPARRGARAGGGGGGSAPAPGLNADGQPRRRPGRPKGSRNRKTLDKEAAAAAAAAAAAAASAAGLPAPHVVAPDGLPLSAGGGGGGPQGLAAAAAAAAASMRPAAALGAVALPRGGASGGGRVGGSGGGGASARGGGGAAGGLLHHPLGGPLSVAATSPADGRADPETQLKEALVLADEAVAEALNGLSDVRGAP
;
A
#
# COMPACT_ATOMS: atom_id res chain seq x y z
N MET A 1 -13.87 -1.10 2.61
CA MET A 1 -13.29 0.02 1.84
C MET A 1 -14.34 0.99 1.32
N GLY A 2 -15.41 0.54 0.65
CA GLY A 2 -16.47 1.41 0.10
C GLY A 2 -16.93 2.55 1.02
N HIS A 3 -17.34 2.25 2.27
CA HIS A 3 -17.77 3.28 3.22
C HIS A 3 -16.69 4.33 3.58
N ILE A 4 -15.42 3.94 3.60
CA ILE A 4 -14.30 4.84 3.94
C ILE A 4 -14.06 5.81 2.79
N ARG A 5 -14.06 5.28 1.56
CA ARG A 5 -13.97 6.10 0.33
C ARG A 5 -15.16 7.02 0.19
N LEU A 6 -16.35 6.50 0.45
CA LEU A 6 -17.58 7.25 0.41
C LEU A 6 -17.53 8.48 1.34
N ALA A 7 -17.06 8.31 2.57
CA ALA A 7 -16.91 9.42 3.50
C ALA A 7 -15.92 10.49 2.98
N ALA A 8 -14.77 10.08 2.42
CA ALA A 8 -13.79 10.99 1.86
C ALA A 8 -14.30 11.72 0.60
N ILE A 9 -15.03 11.03 -0.28
CA ILE A 9 -15.65 11.60 -1.49
C ILE A 9 -16.75 12.59 -1.11
N VAL A 10 -17.64 12.24 -0.18
CA VAL A 10 -18.72 13.15 0.24
C VAL A 10 -18.18 14.40 0.94
N ALA A 11 -17.10 14.26 1.72
CA ALA A 11 -16.50 15.39 2.42
C ALA A 11 -15.65 16.32 1.53
N ASN A 12 -15.26 15.87 0.33
CA ASN A 12 -14.38 16.64 -0.54
C ASN A 12 -15.18 17.67 -1.36
N PRO A 13 -14.91 18.98 -1.22
CA PRO A 13 -15.68 20.04 -1.89
C PRO A 13 -15.51 20.06 -3.41
N ARG A 14 -14.57 19.28 -3.97
CA ARG A 14 -14.33 19.17 -5.41
C ARG A 14 -15.05 18.00 -6.06
N THR A 15 -15.75 17.19 -5.27
CA THR A 15 -16.48 16.02 -5.76
C THR A 15 -17.95 16.12 -5.37
N ALA A 16 -18.82 15.56 -6.21
CA ALA A 16 -20.23 15.35 -5.91
C ALA A 16 -20.56 13.89 -6.17
N LEU A 17 -21.09 13.20 -5.16
CA LEU A 17 -21.46 11.79 -5.30
C LEU A 17 -22.77 11.68 -6.11
N SER A 18 -22.67 11.19 -7.35
CA SER A 18 -23.83 11.05 -8.24
C SER A 18 -24.67 9.81 -7.93
N VAL A 19 -24.02 8.68 -7.68
CA VAL A 19 -24.66 7.37 -7.52
C VAL A 19 -23.75 6.42 -6.75
N PHE A 20 -24.35 5.59 -5.90
CA PHE A 20 -23.67 4.47 -5.25
C PHE A 20 -24.04 3.15 -5.93
N VAL A 21 -23.07 2.26 -6.11
CA VAL A 21 -23.29 0.98 -6.79
C VAL A 21 -22.90 -0.16 -5.87
N ASP A 22 -23.85 -1.05 -5.60
CA ASP A 22 -23.60 -2.30 -4.88
C ASP A 22 -24.52 -3.40 -5.41
N ALA A 23 -23.98 -4.59 -5.65
CA ALA A 23 -24.77 -5.72 -6.13
C ALA A 23 -25.81 -6.16 -5.09
N ASP A 24 -25.54 -5.94 -3.81
CA ASP A 24 -26.49 -6.13 -2.72
C ASP A 24 -27.35 -4.87 -2.54
N ALA A 25 -28.62 -4.97 -2.94
CA ALA A 25 -29.59 -3.89 -2.80
C ALA A 25 -29.78 -3.45 -1.33
N GLY A 26 -29.60 -4.35 -0.36
CA GLY A 26 -29.70 -4.05 1.08
C GLY A 26 -28.59 -3.10 1.54
N VAL A 27 -27.34 -3.37 1.15
CA VAL A 27 -26.20 -2.46 1.40
C VAL A 27 -26.46 -1.10 0.76
N GLY A 28 -26.96 -1.12 -0.48
CA GLY A 28 -27.38 0.07 -1.20
C GLY A 28 -28.40 0.91 -0.43
N LEU A 29 -29.48 0.31 0.07
CA LEU A 29 -30.52 1.01 0.82
C LEU A 29 -29.99 1.71 2.08
N ALA A 30 -29.07 1.08 2.81
CA ALA A 30 -28.43 1.70 3.98
C ALA A 30 -27.60 2.93 3.59
N VAL A 31 -26.89 2.88 2.46
CA VAL A 31 -26.13 4.02 1.93
C VAL A 31 -27.05 5.13 1.44
N ALA A 32 -28.13 4.80 0.72
CA ALA A 32 -29.13 5.77 0.29
C ALA A 32 -29.75 6.51 1.49
N ALA A 33 -30.14 5.78 2.54
CA ALA A 33 -30.71 6.37 3.75
C ALA A 33 -29.73 7.32 4.45
N ARG A 34 -28.43 6.99 4.47
CA ARG A 34 -27.41 7.79 5.16
C ARG A 34 -26.96 9.01 4.38
N TYR A 35 -26.83 8.90 3.05
CA TYR A 35 -26.19 9.93 2.22
C TYR A 35 -27.16 10.61 1.25
N GLY A 36 -28.41 10.17 1.17
CA GLY A 36 -29.42 10.77 0.29
C GLY A 36 -29.11 10.62 -1.20
N VAL A 37 -28.38 9.58 -1.59
CA VAL A 37 -27.92 9.38 -2.98
C VAL A 37 -28.65 8.23 -3.69
N PRO A 38 -28.82 8.32 -5.01
CA PRO A 38 -29.30 7.20 -5.82
C PRO A 38 -28.41 5.97 -5.70
N VAL A 39 -29.04 4.79 -5.79
CA VAL A 39 -28.36 3.50 -5.75
C VAL A 39 -28.69 2.70 -7.00
N ARG A 40 -27.70 1.95 -7.51
CA ARG A 40 -27.86 0.97 -8.57
C ARG A 40 -27.16 -0.33 -8.22
N THR A 41 -27.57 -1.42 -8.86
CA THR A 41 -26.99 -2.76 -8.66
C THR A 41 -25.91 -3.13 -9.68
N SER A 42 -25.69 -2.28 -10.68
CA SER A 42 -24.62 -2.45 -11.66
C SER A 42 -24.06 -1.12 -12.12
N LEU A 43 -22.76 -1.10 -12.42
CA LEU A 43 -22.06 0.07 -12.93
C LEU A 43 -22.67 0.55 -14.25
N ARG A 44 -22.98 -0.37 -15.17
CA ARG A 44 -23.66 -0.07 -16.44
C ARG A 44 -24.94 0.75 -16.26
N SER A 45 -25.83 0.30 -15.38
CA SER A 45 -27.08 1.04 -15.12
C SER A 45 -26.83 2.40 -14.49
N ALA A 46 -25.82 2.51 -13.62
CA ALA A 46 -25.42 3.76 -13.01
C ALA A 46 -24.89 4.76 -14.05
N LEU A 47 -24.02 4.32 -14.96
CA LEU A 47 -23.47 5.19 -16.00
C LEU A 47 -24.50 5.59 -17.05
N ALA A 48 -25.51 4.74 -17.32
CA ALA A 48 -26.62 5.09 -18.19
C ALA A 48 -27.53 6.18 -17.60
N ASP A 49 -27.85 6.07 -16.31
CA ASP A 49 -28.74 7.01 -15.62
C ASP A 49 -28.02 8.32 -15.23
N PHE A 50 -26.70 8.27 -15.05
CA PHE A 50 -25.86 9.40 -14.66
C PHE A 50 -24.73 9.64 -15.67
N PRO A 51 -25.05 10.06 -16.92
CA PRO A 51 -24.07 10.19 -18.00
C PRO A 51 -23.04 11.31 -17.80
N ALA A 52 -23.27 12.22 -16.83
CA ALA A 52 -22.32 13.26 -16.45
C ALA A 52 -21.22 12.78 -15.47
N THR A 53 -21.20 11.49 -15.12
CA THR A 53 -20.22 10.91 -14.19
C THR A 53 -18.80 11.06 -14.76
N ALA A 54 -17.96 11.84 -14.09
CA ALA A 54 -16.59 12.12 -14.54
C ALA A 54 -15.55 11.08 -14.08
N GLY A 55 -15.83 10.37 -12.99
CA GLY A 55 -14.95 9.34 -12.45
C GLY A 55 -15.68 8.34 -11.58
N VAL A 56 -15.16 7.12 -11.48
CA VAL A 56 -15.65 6.06 -10.60
C VAL A 56 -14.58 5.60 -9.64
N TRP A 57 -14.98 5.24 -8.41
CA TRP A 57 -14.12 4.60 -7.43
C TRP A 57 -14.55 3.15 -7.22
N VAL A 58 -13.73 2.21 -7.68
CA VAL A 58 -13.97 0.77 -7.56
C VAL A 58 -13.37 0.28 -6.24
N ALA A 59 -14.25 0.01 -5.27
CA ALA A 59 -13.90 -0.52 -3.94
C ALA A 59 -14.58 -1.87 -3.65
N THR A 60 -14.73 -2.67 -4.71
CA THR A 60 -15.36 -4.00 -4.72
C THR A 60 -14.33 -5.10 -4.41
N PRO A 61 -14.71 -6.40 -4.36
CA PRO A 61 -13.73 -7.48 -4.28
C PRO A 61 -12.84 -7.56 -5.54
N THR A 62 -11.56 -7.85 -5.35
CA THR A 62 -10.52 -7.89 -6.40
C THR A 62 -10.91 -8.59 -7.71
N PRO A 63 -11.58 -9.75 -7.71
CA PRO A 63 -11.94 -10.45 -8.96
C PRO A 63 -12.85 -9.62 -9.89
N THR A 64 -13.51 -8.60 -9.36
CA THR A 64 -14.40 -7.72 -10.14
C THR A 64 -13.69 -6.48 -10.69
N HIS A 65 -12.46 -6.18 -10.26
CA HIS A 65 -11.79 -4.92 -10.61
C HIS A 65 -11.57 -4.78 -12.12
N ALA A 66 -10.94 -5.76 -12.76
CA ALA A 66 -10.58 -5.67 -14.17
C ALA A 66 -11.80 -5.47 -15.09
N SER A 67 -12.92 -6.15 -14.81
CA SER A 67 -14.15 -6.00 -15.60
C SER A 67 -14.82 -4.65 -15.37
N LEU A 68 -14.85 -4.16 -14.13
CA LEU A 68 -15.41 -2.84 -13.81
C LEU A 68 -14.55 -1.70 -14.37
N ILE A 69 -13.22 -1.83 -14.36
CA ILE A 69 -12.30 -0.89 -14.99
C ILE A 69 -12.58 -0.83 -16.49
N ALA A 70 -12.68 -1.99 -17.16
CA ALA A 70 -12.98 -2.04 -18.60
C ALA A 70 -14.35 -1.44 -18.93
N GLU A 71 -15.37 -1.68 -18.11
CA GLU A 71 -16.71 -1.11 -18.29
C GLU A 71 -16.70 0.42 -18.14
N ALA A 72 -16.03 0.96 -17.12
CA ALA A 72 -15.90 2.41 -16.94
C ALA A 72 -15.07 3.07 -18.06
N ALA A 73 -13.96 2.44 -18.46
CA ALA A 73 -13.14 2.92 -19.56
C ALA A 73 -13.91 2.95 -20.90
N ALA A 74 -14.72 1.92 -21.18
CA ALA A 74 -15.58 1.89 -22.37
C ALA A 74 -16.62 3.03 -22.39
N ALA A 75 -16.99 3.55 -21.22
CA ALA A 75 -17.87 4.71 -21.08
C ALA A 75 -17.13 6.06 -21.08
N GLY A 76 -15.79 6.07 -21.22
CA GLY A 76 -14.98 7.28 -21.18
C GLY A 76 -14.85 7.91 -19.78
N VAL A 77 -15.02 7.11 -18.73
CA VAL A 77 -15.01 7.57 -17.34
C VAL A 77 -13.68 7.22 -16.66
N HIS A 78 -13.07 8.17 -15.95
CA HIS A 78 -11.85 7.95 -15.19
C HIS A 78 -12.05 6.94 -14.05
N VAL A 79 -11.02 6.18 -13.69
CA VAL A 79 -11.14 5.10 -12.70
C VAL A 79 -10.11 5.23 -11.59
N ALA A 80 -10.57 5.28 -10.34
CA ALA A 80 -9.77 4.92 -9.17
C ALA A 80 -10.17 3.50 -8.73
N VAL A 81 -9.22 2.66 -8.36
CA VAL A 81 -9.47 1.28 -7.94
C VAL A 81 -8.67 0.92 -6.70
N GLU A 82 -9.31 0.23 -5.76
CA GLU A 82 -8.60 -0.37 -4.63
C GLU A 82 -7.55 -1.37 -5.09
N LYS A 83 -6.49 -1.52 -4.31
CA LYS A 83 -5.44 -2.49 -4.58
C LYS A 83 -5.92 -3.93 -4.31
N PRO A 84 -5.39 -4.93 -5.05
CA PRO A 84 -4.63 -4.78 -6.29
C PRO A 84 -5.56 -4.52 -7.50
N VAL A 85 -5.00 -3.98 -8.60
CA VAL A 85 -5.78 -3.69 -9.84
C VAL A 85 -6.43 -4.95 -10.42
N ALA A 86 -5.76 -6.09 -10.32
CA ALA A 86 -6.23 -7.41 -10.71
C ALA A 86 -5.51 -8.48 -9.88
N ASP A 87 -5.93 -9.73 -10.01
CA ASP A 87 -5.33 -10.90 -9.36
C ASP A 87 -4.15 -11.52 -10.13
N SER A 88 -3.88 -11.03 -11.34
CA SER A 88 -2.87 -11.55 -12.26
C SER A 88 -2.15 -10.43 -12.99
N LEU A 89 -0.91 -10.68 -13.42
CA LEU A 89 -0.10 -9.66 -14.11
C LEU A 89 -0.68 -9.32 -15.47
N GLY A 90 -1.20 -10.31 -16.20
CA GLY A 90 -1.93 -10.07 -17.44
C GLY A 90 -3.21 -9.27 -17.22
N GLY A 91 -3.93 -9.50 -16.11
CA GLY A 91 -5.09 -8.69 -15.73
C GLY A 91 -4.73 -7.23 -15.47
N VAL A 92 -3.62 -6.96 -14.78
CA VAL A 92 -3.12 -5.59 -14.57
C VAL A 92 -2.81 -4.93 -15.91
N ALA A 93 -2.05 -5.60 -16.78
CA ALA A 93 -1.70 -5.07 -18.09
C ALA A 93 -2.94 -4.78 -18.96
N ALA A 94 -3.91 -5.70 -18.96
CA ALA A 94 -5.17 -5.52 -19.69
C ALA A 94 -5.99 -4.33 -19.18
N ALA A 95 -6.09 -4.15 -17.86
CA ALA A 95 -6.82 -3.04 -17.26
C ALA A 95 -6.21 -1.68 -17.63
N TYR A 96 -4.88 -1.54 -17.53
CA TYR A 96 -4.18 -0.31 -17.94
C TYR A 96 -4.22 -0.09 -19.45
N ALA A 97 -4.18 -1.15 -20.27
CA ALA A 97 -4.35 -1.04 -21.72
C ALA A 97 -5.75 -0.55 -22.10
N ALA A 98 -6.80 -1.01 -21.42
CA ALA A 98 -8.17 -0.55 -21.63
C ALA A 98 -8.31 0.94 -21.29
N ALA A 99 -7.81 1.37 -20.13
CA ALA A 99 -7.83 2.77 -19.72
C ALA A 99 -7.07 3.68 -20.70
N ARG A 100 -5.86 3.28 -21.12
CA ARG A 100 -5.08 4.00 -22.14
C ARG A 100 -5.83 4.12 -23.46
N SER A 101 -6.42 3.04 -23.94
CA SER A 101 -7.12 3.01 -25.23
C SER A 101 -8.35 3.92 -25.23
N ALA A 102 -9.01 4.07 -24.08
CA ALA A 102 -10.12 4.99 -23.90
C ALA A 102 -9.69 6.44 -23.62
N GLY A 103 -8.40 6.71 -23.44
CA GLY A 103 -7.90 8.04 -23.08
C GLY A 103 -8.26 8.48 -21.66
N VAL A 104 -8.49 7.54 -20.74
CA VAL A 104 -8.84 7.84 -19.34
C VAL A 104 -7.72 7.44 -18.38
N HIS A 105 -7.60 8.18 -17.28
CA HIS A 105 -6.76 7.79 -16.16
C HIS A 105 -7.30 6.56 -15.41
N LEU A 106 -6.40 5.64 -15.08
CA LEU A 106 -6.58 4.56 -14.11
C LEU A 106 -5.60 4.77 -12.95
N TYR A 107 -6.13 4.91 -11.75
CA TYR A 107 -5.36 5.10 -10.52
C TYR A 107 -5.56 3.92 -9.57
N CYS A 108 -4.46 3.28 -9.14
CA CYS A 108 -4.49 2.25 -8.10
C CYS A 108 -4.22 2.85 -6.72
N ALA A 109 -5.09 2.58 -5.77
CA ALA A 109 -5.10 3.21 -4.46
C ALA A 109 -4.07 2.60 -3.48
N PHE A 110 -2.82 3.06 -3.57
CA PHE A 110 -1.79 2.83 -2.56
C PHE A 110 -1.64 4.05 -1.64
N GLN A 111 -2.52 4.13 -0.64
CA GLN A 111 -2.68 5.29 0.22
C GLN A 111 -1.40 5.71 0.96
N ARG A 112 -0.50 4.78 1.26
CA ARG A 112 0.71 5.09 2.03
C ARG A 112 1.64 6.09 1.34
N ARG A 113 1.62 6.17 0.00
CA ARG A 113 2.36 7.21 -0.75
C ARG A 113 1.87 8.62 -0.41
N PHE A 114 0.64 8.78 0.07
CA PHE A 114 0.02 10.04 0.47
C PHE A 114 0.06 10.31 1.98
N ASP A 115 0.52 9.36 2.80
CA ASP A 115 0.65 9.59 4.23
C ASP A 115 1.79 10.59 4.51
N PRO A 116 1.55 11.67 5.28
CA PRO A 116 2.58 12.69 5.51
C PRO A 116 3.89 12.15 6.09
N ALA A 117 3.85 11.16 6.98
CA ALA A 117 5.06 10.60 7.58
C ALA A 117 5.83 9.72 6.58
N TYR A 118 5.13 8.88 5.83
CA TYR A 118 5.73 8.07 4.76
C TYR A 118 6.29 8.96 3.63
N ALA A 119 5.55 9.98 3.19
CA ALA A 119 6.01 10.95 2.19
C ALA A 119 7.26 11.70 2.66
N ALA A 120 7.35 12.07 3.94
CA ALA A 120 8.54 12.71 4.50
C ALA A 120 9.77 11.79 4.47
N VAL A 121 9.61 10.50 4.80
CA VAL A 121 10.67 9.49 4.71
C VAL A 121 11.11 9.29 3.26
N ALA A 122 10.17 9.10 2.32
CA ALA A 122 10.48 8.95 0.90
C ALA A 122 11.23 10.18 0.36
N SER A 123 10.81 11.38 0.75
CA SER A 123 11.47 12.63 0.38
C SER A 123 12.88 12.75 0.98
N ALA A 124 13.10 12.29 2.21
CA ALA A 124 14.43 12.27 2.82
C ALA A 124 15.38 11.31 2.11
N VAL A 125 14.91 10.12 1.75
CA VAL A 125 15.67 9.13 0.96
C VAL A 125 16.01 9.70 -0.42
N ALA A 126 15.03 10.26 -1.13
CA ALA A 126 15.23 10.85 -2.45
C ALA A 126 16.21 12.04 -2.45
N ARG A 127 16.26 12.82 -1.36
CA ARG A 127 17.25 13.90 -1.17
C ARG A 127 18.65 13.41 -0.74
N GLY A 128 18.84 12.10 -0.56
CA GLY A 128 20.11 11.52 -0.13
C GLY A 128 20.43 11.76 1.35
N VAL A 129 19.46 12.13 2.19
CA VAL A 129 19.68 12.41 3.62
C VAL A 129 20.23 11.17 4.35
N CYS A 130 19.78 9.97 3.98
CA CYS A 130 20.28 8.71 4.54
C CYS A 130 21.58 8.23 3.86
N GLY A 131 22.10 8.93 2.85
CA GLY A 131 23.17 8.43 1.97
C GLY A 131 22.72 7.22 1.16
N ALA A 132 23.66 6.33 0.82
CA ALA A 132 23.31 5.02 0.23
C ALA A 132 22.53 4.18 1.24
N VAL A 133 21.30 3.80 0.90
CA VAL A 133 20.44 2.97 1.75
C VAL A 133 21.01 1.56 1.82
N ALA A 134 21.21 1.07 3.05
CA ALA A 134 21.70 -0.28 3.30
C ALA A 134 20.56 -1.23 3.70
N SER A 135 19.62 -0.75 4.52
CA SER A 135 18.48 -1.56 4.94
C SER A 135 17.21 -0.78 5.21
N ALA A 136 16.08 -1.49 5.12
CA ALA A 136 14.79 -1.02 5.59
C ALA A 136 14.07 -2.11 6.40
N VAL A 137 13.39 -1.74 7.48
CA VAL A 137 12.59 -2.67 8.30
C VAL A 137 11.20 -2.10 8.48
N GLY A 138 10.21 -2.79 7.93
CA GLY A 138 8.79 -2.47 8.08
C GLY A 138 8.11 -3.40 9.09
N VAL A 139 7.16 -2.87 9.84
CA VAL A 139 6.26 -3.63 10.71
C VAL A 139 4.83 -3.24 10.37
N PHE A 140 4.05 -4.23 9.93
CA PHE A 140 2.61 -4.10 9.69
C PHE A 140 1.88 -5.16 10.51
N ARG A 141 1.10 -4.72 11.50
CA ARG A 141 0.17 -5.59 12.22
C ARG A 141 -1.26 -5.02 12.22
N ASP A 142 -2.21 -5.81 11.74
CA ASP A 142 -3.62 -5.41 11.66
C ASP A 142 -4.27 -5.27 13.04
N HIS A 143 -5.14 -4.27 13.14
CA HIS A 143 -6.04 -4.06 14.28
C HIS A 143 -7.26 -3.24 13.82
N PRO A 144 -8.49 -3.62 14.23
CA PRO A 144 -8.81 -4.97 14.70
C PRO A 144 -8.46 -6.02 13.61
N PRO A 145 -8.36 -7.31 13.95
CA PRO A 145 -8.26 -8.35 12.94
C PRO A 145 -9.43 -8.25 11.95
N PRO A 146 -9.24 -8.52 10.65
CA PRO A 146 -10.34 -8.58 9.71
C PRO A 146 -11.43 -9.58 10.15
N PRO A 147 -12.70 -9.38 9.76
CA PRO A 147 -13.79 -10.29 10.13
C PRO A 147 -13.61 -11.66 9.48
N ALA A 148 -14.18 -12.70 10.11
CA ALA A 148 -14.11 -14.06 9.57
C ALA A 148 -14.66 -14.19 8.14
N SER A 149 -15.70 -13.41 7.81
CA SER A 149 -16.29 -13.36 6.47
C SER A 149 -15.31 -12.91 5.39
N PHE A 150 -14.36 -12.03 5.72
CA PHE A 150 -13.34 -11.56 4.77
C PHE A 150 -12.41 -12.70 4.35
N PHE A 151 -11.98 -13.52 5.30
CA PHE A 151 -11.16 -14.70 5.01
C PHE A 151 -11.95 -15.79 4.26
N ALA A 152 -13.22 -16.01 4.66
CA ALA A 152 -14.10 -16.97 4.01
C ALA A 152 -14.36 -16.63 2.52
N ALA A 153 -14.40 -15.33 2.18
CA ALA A 153 -14.54 -14.85 0.81
C ALA A 153 -13.24 -14.93 -0.03
N GLY A 154 -12.19 -15.57 0.47
CA GLY A 154 -10.90 -15.68 -0.22
C GLY A 154 -9.98 -14.46 -0.05
N GLY A 155 -10.34 -13.51 0.83
CA GLY A 155 -9.48 -12.40 1.20
C GLY A 155 -8.41 -12.79 2.23
N GLY A 156 -7.61 -11.81 2.64
CA GLY A 156 -6.75 -11.96 3.82
C GLY A 156 -5.37 -12.58 3.58
N ASP A 157 -4.98 -12.88 2.35
CA ASP A 157 -3.62 -13.34 2.03
C ASP A 157 -2.58 -12.38 2.61
N LEU A 158 -1.56 -12.92 3.30
CA LEU A 158 -0.64 -12.10 4.07
C LEU A 158 0.25 -11.21 3.18
N TYR A 159 0.58 -11.63 1.96
CA TYR A 159 1.48 -10.88 1.09
C TYR A 159 0.70 -10.06 0.05
N LEU A 160 -0.31 -10.65 -0.58
CA LEU A 160 -1.14 -10.02 -1.63
C LEU A 160 -2.11 -8.99 -1.09
N ASP A 161 -2.63 -9.18 0.13
CA ASP A 161 -3.59 -8.23 0.71
C ASP A 161 -2.95 -7.34 1.78
N LEU A 162 -2.10 -7.86 2.67
CA LEU A 162 -1.44 -7.04 3.70
C LEU A 162 -0.12 -6.42 3.21
N GLY A 163 0.86 -7.27 2.91
CA GLY A 163 2.23 -6.86 2.62
C GLY A 163 2.41 -6.02 1.36
N VAL A 164 1.48 -6.10 0.40
CA VAL A 164 1.56 -5.37 -0.87
C VAL A 164 1.67 -3.85 -0.69
N HIS A 165 1.10 -3.29 0.38
CA HIS A 165 1.22 -1.86 0.70
C HIS A 165 2.66 -1.46 1.07
N ASP A 166 3.35 -2.31 1.84
CA ASP A 166 4.74 -2.11 2.22
C ASP A 166 5.67 -2.32 1.02
N VAL A 167 5.39 -3.33 0.21
CA VAL A 167 6.11 -3.62 -1.03
C VAL A 167 6.04 -2.41 -1.97
N ASP A 168 4.84 -1.89 -2.24
CA ASP A 168 4.64 -0.71 -3.07
C ASP A 168 5.46 0.47 -2.55
N PHE A 169 5.32 0.76 -1.25
CA PHE A 169 5.99 1.91 -0.65
C PHE A 169 7.52 1.77 -0.68
N LEU A 170 8.06 0.57 -0.42
CA LEU A 170 9.51 0.34 -0.49
C LEU A 170 10.05 0.52 -1.91
N CYS A 171 9.34 0.01 -2.93
CA CYS A 171 9.73 0.20 -4.33
C CYS A 171 9.69 1.69 -4.71
N HIS A 172 8.64 2.40 -4.29
CA HIS A 172 8.50 3.83 -4.49
C HIS A 172 9.63 4.63 -3.83
N MET A 173 9.88 4.38 -2.55
CA MET A 173 10.86 5.08 -1.74
C MET A 173 12.30 4.88 -2.24
N LEU A 174 12.64 3.65 -2.64
CA LEU A 174 13.97 3.32 -3.16
C LEU A 174 14.14 3.70 -4.63
N GLY A 175 13.05 3.83 -5.39
CA GLY A 175 13.08 4.10 -6.82
C GLY A 175 13.53 2.89 -7.66
N GLU A 176 13.46 1.69 -7.10
CA GLU A 176 13.87 0.43 -7.74
C GLU A 176 13.01 -0.74 -7.28
N ALA A 177 12.91 -1.76 -8.13
CA ALA A 177 12.24 -3.03 -7.80
C ALA A 177 13.25 -4.04 -7.23
N PRO A 178 12.84 -4.93 -6.32
CA PRO A 178 13.73 -5.94 -5.79
C PRO A 178 14.09 -7.00 -6.85
N VAL A 179 15.25 -7.65 -6.72
CA VAL A 179 15.67 -8.75 -7.59
C VAL A 179 14.96 -10.06 -7.21
N GLY A 180 14.56 -10.19 -5.96
CA GLY A 180 13.81 -11.33 -5.46
C GLY A 180 13.49 -11.22 -3.97
N VAL A 181 12.83 -12.26 -3.47
CA VAL A 181 12.34 -12.33 -2.09
C VAL A 181 12.54 -13.70 -1.45
N THR A 182 12.55 -13.73 -0.12
CA THR A 182 12.27 -14.92 0.69
C THR A 182 11.13 -14.59 1.65
N ALA A 183 10.24 -15.55 1.88
CA ALA A 183 9.11 -15.36 2.77
C ALA A 183 8.84 -16.61 3.62
N THR A 184 8.40 -16.40 4.86
CA THR A 184 7.88 -17.49 5.70
C THR A 184 6.62 -17.02 6.40
N GLU A 185 5.61 -17.88 6.44
CA GLU A 185 4.34 -17.64 7.11
C GLU A 185 4.07 -18.73 8.16
N ALA A 186 3.52 -18.32 9.29
CA ALA A 186 2.97 -19.20 10.31
C ALA A 186 1.62 -18.65 10.77
N ALA A 187 0.71 -19.54 11.14
CA ALA A 187 -0.57 -19.15 11.72
C ALA A 187 -0.62 -19.52 13.20
N LYS A 188 -1.01 -18.56 14.04
CA LYS A 188 -1.40 -18.81 15.42
C LYS A 188 -2.89 -18.47 15.59
N PRO A 189 -3.60 -19.03 16.59
CA PRO A 189 -4.93 -18.56 16.91
C PRO A 189 -4.91 -17.04 17.17
N ALA A 190 -5.77 -16.29 16.47
CA ALA A 190 -5.91 -14.87 16.73
C ALA A 190 -6.43 -14.63 18.16
N SER A 191 -5.87 -13.64 18.85
CA SER A 191 -6.32 -13.21 20.18
C SER A 191 -6.32 -11.67 20.24
N PRO A 192 -7.49 -11.02 20.34
CA PRO A 192 -8.84 -11.62 20.37
C PRO A 192 -9.18 -12.34 19.05
N PRO A 193 -10.12 -13.31 19.06
CA PRO A 193 -10.59 -13.96 17.85
C PRO A 193 -11.19 -12.91 16.88
N PRO A 194 -11.12 -13.14 15.55
CA PRO A 194 -11.78 -12.26 14.60
C PRO A 194 -13.28 -12.18 14.91
N PRO A 195 -13.92 -11.03 14.68
CA PRO A 195 -15.36 -10.92 14.87
C PRO A 195 -16.10 -11.93 13.99
N PRO A 196 -17.24 -12.47 14.47
CA PRO A 196 -18.05 -13.43 13.71
C PRO A 196 -18.50 -12.82 12.38
N PRO A 197 -18.81 -13.65 11.37
CA PRO A 197 -19.38 -13.16 10.12
C PRO A 197 -20.72 -12.44 10.41
N GLU A 198 -20.96 -11.31 9.75
CA GLU A 198 -22.24 -10.61 9.89
C GLU A 198 -23.39 -11.43 9.26
N ALA A 199 -24.58 -11.37 9.88
CA ALA A 199 -25.75 -12.09 9.40
C ALA A 199 -26.14 -11.59 8.01
N GLY A 200 -26.04 -12.46 6.99
CA GLY A 200 -26.34 -12.12 5.59
C GLY A 200 -25.13 -12.18 4.65
N SER A 201 -23.90 -12.36 5.14
CA SER A 201 -22.75 -12.67 4.28
C SER A 201 -22.78 -14.13 3.83
N GLY A 202 -23.70 -14.43 2.91
CA GLY A 202 -23.84 -15.73 2.29
C GLY A 202 -22.55 -16.20 1.59
N ASP A 203 -22.19 -17.45 1.85
CA ASP A 203 -21.61 -18.42 0.93
C ASP A 203 -20.92 -17.89 -0.34
N GLY A 204 -19.84 -17.13 -0.14
CA GLY A 204 -18.79 -16.92 -1.12
C GLY A 204 -18.04 -18.22 -1.38
N GLY A 205 -18.60 -19.08 -2.24
CA GLY A 205 -17.96 -20.31 -2.68
C GLY A 205 -16.62 -20.06 -3.37
N GLY A 206 -15.57 -20.62 -2.81
CA GLY A 206 -14.49 -21.29 -3.56
C GLY A 206 -13.58 -20.44 -4.44
N GLY A 207 -12.65 -19.71 -3.81
CA GLY A 207 -11.36 -19.36 -4.41
C GLY A 207 -10.25 -19.95 -3.56
N GLY A 208 -9.55 -20.98 -4.06
CA GLY A 208 -8.42 -21.58 -3.35
C GLY A 208 -7.27 -20.57 -3.23
N GLY A 209 -7.13 -19.93 -2.07
CA GLY A 209 -6.09 -18.93 -1.83
C GLY A 209 -6.33 -17.94 -0.68
N GLY A 210 -7.44 -18.05 0.07
CA GLY A 210 -7.70 -17.15 1.21
C GLY A 210 -6.64 -17.24 2.31
N GLY A 211 -6.33 -16.10 2.93
CA GLY A 211 -5.39 -16.04 4.04
C GLY A 211 -5.99 -16.47 5.37
N GLN A 212 -5.19 -16.44 6.44
CA GLN A 212 -5.58 -16.93 7.76
C GLN A 212 -5.64 -15.80 8.78
N ALA A 213 -6.68 -15.79 9.62
CA ALA A 213 -6.93 -14.70 10.57
C ALA A 213 -5.80 -14.40 11.56
N GLY A 214 -4.95 -15.38 11.86
CA GLY A 214 -3.76 -15.21 12.69
C GLY A 214 -2.45 -15.47 11.96
N ALA A 215 -2.43 -15.27 10.64
CA ALA A 215 -1.22 -15.32 9.85
C ALA A 215 -0.22 -14.25 10.35
N THR A 216 1.01 -14.68 10.59
CA THR A 216 2.18 -13.86 10.87
C THR A 216 3.30 -14.35 9.99
N GLY A 217 4.05 -13.43 9.39
CA GLY A 217 5.10 -13.78 8.47
C GLY A 217 6.17 -12.73 8.38
N VAL A 218 7.24 -13.11 7.68
CA VAL A 218 8.33 -12.22 7.32
C VAL A 218 8.54 -12.28 5.81
N LEU A 219 8.72 -11.13 5.18
CA LEU A 219 9.14 -11.01 3.79
C LEU A 219 10.47 -10.27 3.76
N THR A 220 11.51 -10.88 3.20
CA THR A 220 12.80 -10.24 2.98
C THR A 220 13.00 -10.01 1.48
N LEU A 221 13.38 -8.80 1.10
CA LEU A 221 13.59 -8.35 -0.27
C LEU A 221 15.03 -7.87 -0.44
N TRP A 222 15.65 -8.16 -1.58
CA TRP A 222 16.99 -7.64 -1.90
C TRP A 222 16.97 -6.92 -3.24
N TYR A 223 17.67 -5.79 -3.32
CA TYR A 223 17.59 -4.84 -4.44
C TYR A 223 18.88 -4.80 -5.27
N PRO A 224 18.82 -4.33 -6.52
CA PRO A 224 20.00 -4.15 -7.37
C PRO A 224 21.08 -3.26 -6.74
N SER A 225 20.68 -2.22 -5.99
CA SER A 225 21.60 -1.35 -5.24
C SER A 225 22.41 -2.05 -4.14
N GLY A 226 22.02 -3.26 -3.74
CA GLY A 226 22.54 -3.97 -2.58
C GLY A 226 21.76 -3.70 -1.29
N ALA A 227 20.74 -2.82 -1.31
CA ALA A 227 19.84 -2.64 -0.19
C ALA A 227 19.06 -3.93 0.12
N VAL A 228 18.71 -4.12 1.40
CA VAL A 228 17.88 -5.24 1.86
C VAL A 228 16.72 -4.71 2.69
N ALA A 229 15.50 -5.14 2.41
CA ALA A 229 14.33 -4.79 3.20
C ALA A 229 13.72 -6.01 3.89
N THR A 230 13.24 -5.85 5.12
CA THR A 230 12.52 -6.88 5.88
C THR A 230 11.19 -6.34 6.34
N LEU A 231 10.11 -7.06 6.04
CA LEU A 231 8.76 -6.75 6.48
C LEU A 231 8.29 -7.78 7.49
N LEU A 232 7.87 -7.33 8.66
CA LEU A 232 7.26 -8.14 9.70
C LEU A 232 5.74 -7.92 9.64
N LEU A 233 5.03 -8.94 9.16
CA LEU A 233 3.61 -8.87 8.83
C LEU A 233 2.79 -9.70 9.82
N SER A 234 1.64 -9.19 10.26
CA SER A 234 0.68 -9.93 11.08
C SER A 234 -0.75 -9.48 10.84
N ARG A 235 -1.68 -10.42 10.79
CA ARG A 235 -3.13 -10.15 10.78
C ARG A 235 -3.71 -9.76 12.14
N VAL A 236 -2.89 -9.77 13.18
CA VAL A 236 -3.30 -9.49 14.56
C VAL A 236 -2.26 -8.64 15.27
N SER A 237 -2.74 -7.65 16.01
CA SER A 237 -1.98 -6.82 16.92
C SER A 237 -2.76 -6.60 18.21
N ALA A 238 -2.09 -6.71 19.36
CA ALA A 238 -2.69 -6.40 20.66
C ALA A 238 -2.53 -4.92 21.05
N THR A 239 -1.73 -4.15 20.30
CA THR A 239 -1.26 -2.82 20.69
C THR A 239 -1.80 -1.70 19.80
N GLY A 240 -2.88 -1.96 19.05
CA GLY A 240 -3.40 -1.07 18.02
C GLY A 240 -2.84 -1.37 16.64
N TYR A 241 -3.15 -0.51 15.67
CA TYR A 241 -2.77 -0.69 14.27
C TYR A 241 -1.30 -0.31 14.05
N ASP A 242 -0.40 -1.30 14.05
CA ASP A 242 1.06 -1.10 14.07
C ASP A 242 1.59 -0.94 12.64
N GLN A 243 2.02 0.27 12.29
CA GLN A 243 2.55 0.70 10.98
C GLN A 243 3.88 1.44 11.16
N ARG A 244 4.97 0.69 11.31
CA ARG A 244 6.30 1.29 11.50
C ARG A 244 7.22 0.99 10.34
N LEU A 245 8.13 1.92 10.08
CA LEU A 245 9.18 1.78 9.09
C LEU A 245 10.46 2.42 9.62
N GLU A 246 11.58 1.75 9.45
CA GLU A 246 12.90 2.33 9.65
C GLU A 246 13.74 2.10 8.39
N VAL A 247 14.46 3.13 7.96
CA VAL A 247 15.40 3.09 6.85
C VAL A 247 16.76 3.50 7.39
N HIS A 248 17.78 2.69 7.12
CA HIS A 248 19.15 2.95 7.50
C HIS A 248 20.05 3.00 6.28
N GLY A 249 20.91 4.00 6.22
CA GLY A 249 21.92 4.13 5.18
C GLY A 249 23.23 4.69 5.72
N SER A 250 24.20 4.77 4.82
CA SER A 250 25.58 5.19 5.11
C SER A 250 25.75 6.55 5.79
N ALA A 251 24.78 7.46 5.68
CA ALA A 251 24.86 8.81 6.24
C ALA A 251 23.79 9.12 7.30
N GLY A 252 22.87 8.19 7.58
CA GLY A 252 21.83 8.40 8.57
C GLY A 252 20.66 7.42 8.46
N SER A 253 19.60 7.72 9.20
CA SER A 253 18.35 6.94 9.18
C SER A 253 17.12 7.84 9.16
N ALA A 254 16.01 7.28 8.72
CA ALA A 254 14.69 7.90 8.74
C ALA A 254 13.67 6.86 9.23
N ARG A 255 12.65 7.29 9.97
CA ARG A 255 11.65 6.37 10.54
C ARG A 255 10.24 6.94 10.56
N VAL A 256 9.27 6.04 10.49
CA VAL A 256 7.86 6.27 10.78
C VAL A 256 7.51 5.49 12.03
N ASP A 257 7.07 6.19 13.07
CA ASP A 257 6.49 5.61 14.29
C ASP A 257 4.96 5.67 14.24
N ASN A 258 4.29 4.91 15.12
CA ASN A 258 2.83 4.97 15.22
C ASN A 258 2.39 6.27 15.91
N PRO A 259 1.52 7.07 15.28
CA PRO A 259 0.94 8.23 15.94
C PRO A 259 0.00 7.79 17.07
N PRO A 260 0.07 8.43 18.25
CA PRO A 260 -0.90 8.19 19.30
C PRO A 260 -2.27 8.79 18.90
N VAL A 261 -3.35 8.33 19.52
CA VAL A 261 -4.70 8.91 19.33
C VAL A 261 -4.72 10.41 19.66
N HIS A 262 -3.91 10.83 20.63
CA HIS A 262 -3.64 12.23 20.96
C HIS A 262 -2.22 12.40 21.53
N ALA A 263 -1.68 13.62 21.49
CA ALA A 263 -0.31 13.89 21.95
C ALA A 263 -0.17 14.05 23.48
N ALA A 264 -1.25 14.02 24.26
CA ALA A 264 -1.17 14.21 25.71
C ALA A 264 -0.39 13.07 26.40
N VAL A 265 0.49 13.48 27.33
CA VAL A 265 1.20 12.62 28.27
C VAL A 265 0.87 13.10 29.67
N VAL A 266 0.41 12.20 30.53
CA VAL A 266 0.04 12.50 31.91
C VAL A 266 1.13 11.97 32.83
N CYS A 267 1.74 12.87 33.61
CA CYS A 267 2.79 12.54 34.56
C CYS A 267 2.26 12.66 35.99
N THR A 268 2.51 11.64 36.81
CA THR A 268 2.25 11.60 38.25
C THR A 268 3.51 11.13 38.99
N ASP A 269 3.47 11.03 40.31
CA ASP A 269 4.64 10.65 41.14
C ASP A 269 5.32 9.37 40.65
N GLY A 270 6.41 9.54 39.88
CA GLY A 270 7.22 8.47 39.29
C GLY A 270 6.60 7.72 38.10
N ARG A 271 5.48 8.19 37.53
CA ARG A 271 4.80 7.51 36.41
C ARG A 271 4.45 8.47 35.29
N ALA A 272 4.52 7.99 34.05
CA ALA A 272 3.99 8.66 32.88
C ALA A 272 3.06 7.69 32.12
N SER A 273 1.92 8.19 31.65
CA SER A 273 1.04 7.47 30.73
C SER A 273 0.84 8.30 29.46
N ALA A 274 0.75 7.61 28.33
CA ALA A 274 0.53 8.21 27.01
C ALA A 274 -0.67 7.53 26.34
N ALA A 275 -1.24 8.18 25.34
CA ALA A 275 -2.29 7.57 24.53
C ALA A 275 -1.78 6.33 23.78
N ALA A 276 -2.68 5.36 23.60
CA ALA A 276 -2.43 4.24 22.70
C ALA A 276 -2.22 4.72 21.26
N SER A 277 -1.61 3.86 20.44
CA SER A 277 -1.57 4.06 18.99
C SER A 277 -2.97 4.07 18.41
N GLN A 278 -3.13 4.69 17.24
CA GLN A 278 -4.39 4.66 16.52
C GLN A 278 -4.88 3.23 16.27
N HIS A 279 -6.20 3.07 16.34
CA HIS A 279 -6.85 1.77 16.52
C HIS A 279 -6.94 0.97 15.22
N SER A 280 -7.12 1.62 14.08
CA SER A 280 -7.39 0.96 12.80
C SER A 280 -6.93 1.79 11.61
N PHE A 281 -6.85 1.15 10.44
CA PHE A 281 -6.40 1.78 9.20
C PHE A 281 -7.21 3.02 8.76
N PRO A 282 -8.55 3.14 8.94
CA PRO A 282 -9.29 4.35 8.60
C PRO A 282 -8.90 5.54 9.47
N GLN A 283 -8.53 5.28 10.74
CA GLN A 283 -8.02 6.31 11.63
C GLN A 283 -6.57 6.69 11.26
N ARG A 284 -5.73 5.68 11.02
CA ARG A 284 -4.30 5.86 10.72
C ARG A 284 -4.02 6.57 9.41
N PHE A 285 -4.78 6.25 8.38
CA PHE A 285 -4.56 6.75 7.04
C PHE A 285 -5.67 7.71 6.58
N ARG A 286 -6.42 8.33 7.52
CA ARG A 286 -7.48 9.28 7.18
C ARG A 286 -7.01 10.39 6.22
N ASP A 287 -5.90 11.02 6.55
CA ASP A 287 -5.36 12.14 5.76
C ASP A 287 -4.88 11.65 4.40
N ALA A 288 -4.27 10.46 4.35
CA ALA A 288 -3.88 9.81 3.11
C ALA A 288 -5.08 9.47 2.22
N PHE A 289 -6.16 8.92 2.77
CA PHE A 289 -7.38 8.61 2.03
C PHE A 289 -8.03 9.87 1.43
N ASN A 290 -8.04 10.98 2.18
CA ASN A 290 -8.51 12.26 1.67
C ASN A 290 -7.62 12.77 0.52
N ALA A 291 -6.30 12.67 0.69
CA ALA A 291 -5.33 13.08 -0.32
C ALA A 291 -5.40 12.23 -1.60
N GLU A 292 -5.77 10.94 -1.52
CA GLU A 292 -6.02 10.13 -2.71
C GLU A 292 -7.26 10.58 -3.48
N VAL A 293 -8.34 10.98 -2.78
CA VAL A 293 -9.53 11.57 -3.44
C VAL A 293 -9.16 12.89 -4.08
N ASP A 294 -8.33 13.70 -3.42
CA ASP A 294 -7.82 14.94 -3.97
C ASP A 294 -7.00 14.72 -5.25
N HIS A 295 -6.10 13.76 -5.24
CA HIS A 295 -5.30 13.40 -6.40
C HIS A 295 -6.17 12.88 -7.55
N PHE A 296 -7.17 12.05 -7.25
CA PHE A 296 -8.07 11.56 -8.28
C PHE A 296 -8.91 12.69 -8.88
N ALA A 297 -9.38 13.65 -8.07
CA ALA A 297 -10.01 14.87 -8.56
C ALA A 297 -9.06 15.71 -9.44
N ASP A 298 -7.77 15.78 -9.10
CA ASP A 298 -6.77 16.46 -9.94
C ASP A 298 -6.59 15.78 -11.30
N LEU A 299 -6.64 14.43 -11.36
CA LEU A 299 -6.60 13.69 -12.62
C LEU A 299 -7.84 13.99 -13.47
N VAL A 300 -9.02 13.89 -12.87
CA VAL A 300 -10.31 14.13 -13.55
C VAL A 300 -10.42 15.56 -14.09
N THR A 301 -9.89 16.53 -13.34
CA THR A 301 -9.95 17.96 -13.72
C THR A 301 -8.75 18.44 -14.53
N GLY A 302 -7.81 17.55 -14.87
CA GLY A 302 -6.61 17.87 -15.66
C GLY A 302 -5.55 18.70 -14.92
N ARG A 303 -5.64 18.82 -13.59
CA ARG A 303 -4.60 19.46 -12.76
C ARG A 303 -3.39 18.56 -12.56
N ALA A 304 -3.59 17.25 -12.58
CA ALA A 304 -2.53 16.25 -12.61
C ALA A 304 -2.52 15.55 -13.97
N ALA A 305 -1.34 15.44 -14.59
CA ALA A 305 -1.19 14.82 -15.91
C ALA A 305 -1.13 13.29 -15.87
N ALA A 306 -0.80 12.71 -14.71
CA ALA A 306 -0.62 11.27 -14.55
C ALA A 306 -0.84 10.83 -13.09
N PRO A 307 -1.31 9.59 -12.86
CA PRO A 307 -1.46 9.04 -11.52
C PRO A 307 -0.09 8.86 -10.84
N VAL A 308 -0.04 9.02 -9.51
CA VAL A 308 1.19 8.79 -8.73
C VAL A 308 1.62 7.32 -8.65
N VAL A 309 0.71 6.40 -8.99
CA VAL A 309 0.97 4.97 -9.14
C VAL A 309 0.85 4.64 -10.62
N SER A 310 1.95 4.22 -11.22
CA SER A 310 1.99 3.79 -12.62
C SER A 310 1.56 2.33 -12.80
N GLU A 311 1.36 1.90 -14.04
CA GLU A 311 1.19 0.47 -14.38
C GLU A 311 2.36 -0.37 -13.87
N SER A 312 3.60 0.13 -14.01
CA SER A 312 4.80 -0.57 -13.56
C SER A 312 4.81 -0.74 -12.04
N ASP A 313 4.39 0.29 -11.28
CA ASP A 313 4.29 0.22 -9.82
C ASP A 313 3.30 -0.87 -9.39
N ALA A 314 2.10 -0.86 -9.99
CA ALA A 314 1.05 -1.84 -9.69
C ALA A 314 1.49 -3.28 -10.04
N ALA A 315 2.13 -3.46 -11.20
CA ALA A 315 2.62 -4.77 -11.64
C ALA A 315 3.76 -5.30 -10.76
N VAL A 316 4.77 -4.46 -10.45
CA VAL A 316 5.88 -4.85 -9.56
C VAL A 316 5.36 -5.22 -8.18
N SER A 317 4.45 -4.42 -7.61
CA SER A 317 3.91 -4.66 -6.27
C SER A 317 3.15 -5.99 -6.20
N LEU A 318 2.29 -6.26 -7.19
CA LEU A 318 1.58 -7.54 -7.30
C LEU A 318 2.57 -8.71 -7.44
N ALA A 319 3.56 -8.58 -8.32
CA ALA A 319 4.47 -9.66 -8.61
C ALA A 319 5.43 -10.00 -7.45
N VAL A 320 5.86 -9.00 -6.68
CA VAL A 320 6.63 -9.21 -5.44
C VAL A 320 5.76 -9.91 -4.39
N ALA A 321 4.49 -9.53 -4.26
CA ALA A 321 3.58 -10.19 -3.33
C ALA A 321 3.28 -11.65 -3.74
N LEU A 322 3.10 -11.91 -5.04
CA LEU A 322 3.02 -13.28 -5.59
C LEU A 322 4.30 -14.08 -5.30
N ALA A 323 5.48 -13.47 -5.48
CA ALA A 323 6.76 -14.09 -5.14
C ALA A 323 6.86 -14.44 -3.64
N GLY A 324 6.31 -13.59 -2.77
CA GLY A 324 6.20 -13.83 -1.33
C GLY A 324 5.34 -15.06 -1.03
N GLY A 325 4.15 -15.14 -1.61
CA GLY A 325 3.27 -16.31 -1.48
C GLY A 325 3.93 -17.60 -1.99
N MET A 326 4.59 -17.55 -3.15
CA MET A 326 5.36 -18.68 -3.70
C MET A 326 6.48 -19.11 -2.76
N SER A 327 7.26 -18.17 -2.24
CA SER A 327 8.37 -18.46 -1.32
C SER A 327 7.87 -19.11 -0.02
N ALA A 328 6.80 -18.58 0.57
CA ALA A 328 6.21 -19.12 1.79
C ALA A 328 5.66 -20.54 1.59
N ALA A 329 4.96 -20.79 0.46
CA ALA A 329 4.45 -22.11 0.11
C ALA A 329 5.58 -23.13 -0.14
N ASP A 330 6.73 -22.69 -0.67
CA ASP A 330 7.92 -23.49 -0.94
C ASP A 330 8.88 -23.58 0.27
N GLY A 331 8.40 -23.32 1.50
CA GLY A 331 9.20 -23.48 2.71
C GLY A 331 10.33 -22.44 2.88
N GLY A 332 10.13 -21.22 2.37
CA GLY A 332 11.10 -20.12 2.47
C GLY A 332 12.16 -20.09 1.38
N ARG A 333 11.96 -20.84 0.29
CA ARG A 333 12.87 -20.83 -0.85
C ARG A 333 12.98 -19.42 -1.45
N PRO A 334 14.19 -18.91 -1.76
CA PRO A 334 14.34 -17.68 -2.52
C PRO A 334 13.63 -17.75 -3.89
N VAL A 335 12.79 -16.75 -4.17
CA VAL A 335 12.10 -16.58 -5.46
C VAL A 335 12.65 -15.32 -6.13
N ARG A 336 13.15 -15.46 -7.36
CA ARG A 336 13.58 -14.31 -8.17
C ARG A 336 12.37 -13.69 -8.84
N LEU A 337 12.33 -12.37 -8.98
CA LEU A 337 11.24 -11.73 -9.73
C LEU A 337 11.22 -12.20 -11.19
N ALA A 338 12.36 -12.43 -11.82
CA ALA A 338 12.41 -13.02 -13.16
C ALA A 338 11.64 -14.36 -13.27
N GLU A 339 11.56 -15.16 -12.21
CA GLU A 339 10.78 -16.41 -12.17
C GLU A 339 9.28 -16.12 -12.32
N VAL A 340 8.78 -15.13 -11.57
CA VAL A 340 7.37 -14.72 -11.55
C VAL A 340 6.94 -14.14 -12.90
N TRP A 341 7.78 -13.33 -13.56
CA TRP A 341 7.44 -12.70 -14.85
C TRP A 341 7.43 -13.72 -15.99
N SER A 342 8.20 -14.80 -15.84
CA SER A 342 8.24 -15.90 -16.81
C SER A 342 7.16 -16.97 -16.57
N ASP A 343 6.44 -16.89 -15.45
CA ASP A 343 5.44 -17.89 -15.09
C ASP A 343 4.11 -17.61 -15.81
N ALA A 344 3.88 -18.34 -16.91
CA ALA A 344 2.65 -18.27 -17.69
C ALA A 344 1.39 -18.65 -16.87
N ARG A 345 1.51 -19.23 -15.66
CA ARG A 345 0.33 -19.46 -14.81
C ARG A 345 -0.18 -18.17 -14.18
N LEU A 346 0.65 -17.14 -14.10
CA LEU A 346 0.36 -15.84 -13.47
C LEU A 346 -0.04 -14.77 -14.50
N ASP A 347 -0.07 -15.13 -15.79
CA ASP A 347 -0.48 -14.26 -16.90
C ASP A 347 -2.00 -14.15 -17.07
N GLY A 348 -2.79 -14.94 -16.31
CA GLY A 348 -4.25 -14.90 -16.35
C GLY A 348 -4.87 -15.49 -17.63
N SER A 349 -4.09 -16.14 -18.49
CA SER A 349 -4.64 -16.86 -19.65
C SER A 349 -5.58 -17.97 -19.17
N PRO A 350 -6.79 -18.12 -19.75
CA PRO A 350 -7.67 -19.22 -19.39
C PRO A 350 -6.94 -20.52 -19.71
N SER A 351 -6.49 -21.24 -18.67
CA SER A 351 -5.79 -22.50 -18.84
C SER A 351 -6.75 -23.51 -19.45
N GLY A 352 -6.73 -23.67 -20.76
CA GLY A 352 -7.41 -24.75 -21.46
C GLY A 352 -6.79 -26.08 -21.03
N GLY A 353 -7.46 -26.87 -20.18
CA GLY A 353 -6.96 -28.21 -19.88
C GLY A 353 -7.55 -28.92 -18.68
N ARG A 354 -8.66 -29.64 -18.93
CA ARG A 354 -8.99 -31.00 -18.42
C ARG A 354 -8.84 -31.22 -16.91
N GLY A 355 -9.99 -31.26 -16.24
CA GLY A 355 -10.12 -31.72 -14.86
C GLY A 355 -9.49 -33.10 -14.64
N ALA A 356 -8.39 -33.12 -13.89
CA ALA A 356 -7.88 -34.33 -13.27
C ALA A 356 -8.73 -34.64 -12.03
N LYS A 357 -9.80 -35.44 -12.22
CA LYS A 357 -10.52 -36.10 -11.13
C LYS A 357 -9.53 -36.90 -10.29
N ARG A 358 -9.11 -36.36 -9.14
CA ARG A 358 -8.50 -37.16 -8.07
C ARG A 358 -9.59 -38.07 -7.49
N ARG A 359 -9.63 -39.32 -7.96
CA ARG A 359 -10.45 -40.38 -7.33
C ARG A 359 -9.91 -40.60 -5.92
N ARG A 360 -10.64 -40.13 -4.91
CA ARG A 360 -10.50 -40.60 -3.53
C ARG A 360 -11.09 -42.01 -3.47
N GLY A 361 -10.24 -43.02 -3.45
CA GLY A 361 -10.62 -44.39 -3.12
C GLY A 361 -10.68 -44.55 -1.61
N GLY A 362 -11.89 -44.53 -1.06
CA GLY A 362 -12.15 -45.03 0.29
C GLY A 362 -12.45 -46.54 0.25
N GLY A 363 -11.89 -47.28 1.20
CA GLY A 363 -12.21 -48.69 1.46
C GLY A 363 -11.39 -49.23 2.64
N PRO A 364 -11.96 -50.03 3.55
CA PRO A 364 -11.64 -49.94 4.97
C PRO A 364 -10.63 -50.98 5.48
N ALA A 365 -10.16 -50.69 6.70
CA ALA A 365 -9.25 -51.48 7.52
C ALA A 365 -9.65 -52.95 7.67
N ARG A 366 -8.65 -53.84 7.61
CA ARG A 366 -8.68 -55.14 8.29
C ARG A 366 -7.41 -55.36 9.10
N ARG A 367 -7.64 -55.67 10.38
CA ARG A 367 -6.67 -56.15 11.36
C ARG A 367 -6.11 -57.51 10.93
N GLY A 368 -4.82 -57.72 11.20
CA GLY A 368 -4.17 -59.02 11.13
C GLY A 368 -2.84 -58.96 11.88
N ALA A 369 -2.80 -59.53 13.08
CA ALA A 369 -1.60 -59.67 13.91
C ALA A 369 -0.76 -60.87 13.46
N ARG A 370 0.57 -60.74 13.45
CA ARG A 370 1.53 -61.56 14.25
C ARG A 370 2.99 -61.44 13.76
N ALA A 371 3.85 -61.19 14.75
CA ALA A 371 5.12 -61.85 15.08
C ALA A 371 6.26 -61.95 14.07
N GLY A 372 7.42 -61.42 14.50
CA GLY A 372 8.67 -62.20 14.59
C GLY A 372 9.79 -61.83 13.62
N GLY A 373 10.99 -61.61 14.17
CA GLY A 373 12.25 -61.78 13.45
C GLY A 373 13.16 -60.54 13.44
N GLY A 374 14.19 -60.56 14.27
CA GLY A 374 15.30 -59.60 14.22
C GLY A 374 16.25 -59.86 13.04
N GLY A 375 17.08 -58.86 12.75
CA GLY A 375 18.17 -58.98 11.78
C GLY A 375 18.68 -57.60 11.37
N GLY A 376 19.91 -57.28 11.80
CA GLY A 376 20.60 -56.05 11.41
C GLY A 376 20.98 -56.03 9.93
N GLY A 377 21.11 -54.83 9.37
CA GLY A 377 21.59 -54.61 8.01
C GLY A 377 21.81 -53.13 7.75
N SER A 378 23.09 -52.74 7.65
CA SER A 378 23.59 -51.42 7.31
C SER A 378 23.17 -50.96 5.90
N ALA A 379 22.85 -49.68 5.75
CA ALA A 379 22.57 -49.04 4.46
C ALA A 379 23.83 -48.96 3.55
N PRO A 380 23.70 -49.10 2.21
CA PRO A 380 24.82 -48.92 1.30
C PRO A 380 25.01 -47.45 0.86
N ALA A 381 26.26 -47.07 0.62
CA ALA A 381 26.70 -45.75 0.14
C ALA A 381 26.30 -45.47 -1.33
N PRO A 382 26.08 -44.20 -1.73
CA PRO A 382 25.65 -43.85 -3.08
C PRO A 382 26.80 -43.86 -4.09
N GLY A 383 26.63 -44.51 -5.26
CA GLY A 383 27.58 -44.35 -6.38
C GLY A 383 27.67 -45.47 -7.42
N LEU A 384 27.02 -46.62 -7.22
CA LEU A 384 27.11 -47.78 -8.12
C LEU A 384 25.73 -48.18 -8.68
N ASN A 385 25.73 -48.89 -9.81
CA ASN A 385 24.53 -49.45 -10.43
C ASN A 385 24.18 -50.80 -9.79
N ALA A 386 23.01 -51.37 -10.10
CA ALA A 386 22.59 -52.69 -9.62
C ALA A 386 23.57 -53.84 -9.97
N ASP A 387 24.45 -53.64 -10.94
CA ASP A 387 25.50 -54.59 -11.35
C ASP A 387 26.92 -54.21 -10.87
N GLY A 388 27.05 -53.29 -9.90
CA GLY A 388 28.33 -52.97 -9.25
C GLY A 388 29.32 -52.14 -10.08
N GLN A 389 28.89 -51.50 -11.17
CA GLN A 389 29.74 -50.67 -12.04
C GLN A 389 29.54 -49.16 -11.81
N PRO A 390 30.59 -48.32 -11.99
CA PRO A 390 30.50 -46.86 -11.85
C PRO A 390 29.77 -46.18 -13.02
N ARG A 391 28.89 -45.21 -12.72
CA ARG A 391 28.12 -44.45 -13.73
C ARG A 391 29.02 -43.53 -14.57
N ARG A 392 29.07 -43.73 -15.89
CA ARG A 392 29.74 -42.81 -16.85
C ARG A 392 28.80 -41.66 -17.28
N ARG A 393 29.32 -40.43 -17.38
CA ARG A 393 28.63 -39.23 -17.89
C ARG A 393 28.72 -39.15 -19.43
N PRO A 394 27.68 -38.69 -20.16
CA PRO A 394 27.76 -38.43 -21.60
C PRO A 394 28.41 -37.07 -21.92
N GLY A 395 29.15 -37.00 -23.03
CA GLY A 395 29.93 -35.85 -23.50
C GLY A 395 29.11 -34.70 -24.13
N ARG A 396 29.75 -33.53 -24.24
CA ARG A 396 29.16 -32.23 -24.64
C ARG A 396 29.32 -31.97 -26.15
N PRO A 397 28.33 -31.40 -26.88
CA PRO A 397 28.50 -31.04 -28.29
C PRO A 397 29.31 -29.73 -28.46
N LYS A 398 30.13 -29.67 -29.52
CA LYS A 398 30.92 -28.48 -29.92
C LYS A 398 29.98 -27.42 -30.53
N GLY A 399 29.99 -26.19 -29.98
CA GLY A 399 29.24 -25.06 -30.55
C GLY A 399 28.89 -23.91 -29.60
N SER A 400 29.12 -23.99 -28.29
CA SER A 400 28.77 -22.89 -27.37
C SER A 400 29.92 -21.88 -27.24
N ARG A 401 29.70 -20.62 -27.65
CA ARG A 401 30.56 -19.50 -27.21
C ARG A 401 30.55 -19.44 -25.68
N ASN A 402 31.69 -19.17 -25.07
CA ASN A 402 31.84 -19.29 -23.62
C ASN A 402 31.11 -18.13 -22.93
N ARG A 403 30.46 -18.38 -21.79
CA ARG A 403 29.63 -17.38 -21.07
C ARG A 403 30.39 -16.09 -20.76
N LYS A 404 31.68 -16.20 -20.43
CA LYS A 404 32.60 -15.08 -20.20
C LYS A 404 32.76 -14.11 -21.40
N THR A 405 32.63 -14.61 -22.63
CA THR A 405 32.72 -13.75 -23.83
C THR A 405 31.42 -12.97 -24.06
N LEU A 406 30.26 -13.58 -23.78
CA LEU A 406 28.96 -12.91 -23.88
C LEU A 406 28.79 -11.84 -22.79
N ASP A 407 29.27 -12.13 -21.57
CA ASP A 407 29.21 -11.18 -20.46
C ASP A 407 30.09 -9.94 -20.71
N LYS A 408 31.23 -10.09 -21.41
CA LYS A 408 32.11 -8.97 -21.79
C LYS A 408 31.52 -8.09 -22.90
N GLU A 409 30.87 -8.68 -23.89
CA GLU A 409 30.22 -7.94 -24.98
C GLU A 409 28.99 -7.16 -24.48
N ALA A 410 28.19 -7.75 -23.58
CA ALA A 410 27.05 -7.09 -22.95
C ALA A 410 27.48 -5.90 -22.07
N ALA A 411 28.57 -6.05 -21.31
CA ALA A 411 29.14 -4.97 -20.51
C ALA A 411 29.67 -3.81 -21.37
N ALA A 412 30.31 -4.11 -22.51
CA ALA A 412 30.79 -3.11 -23.45
C ALA A 412 29.64 -2.34 -24.14
N ALA A 413 28.55 -3.02 -24.49
CA ALA A 413 27.36 -2.39 -25.09
C ALA A 413 26.64 -1.46 -24.09
N ALA A 414 26.53 -1.87 -22.82
CA ALA A 414 25.95 -1.05 -21.76
C ALA A 414 26.79 0.21 -21.48
N ALA A 415 28.12 0.09 -21.46
CA ALA A 415 29.02 1.22 -21.28
C ALA A 415 28.94 2.23 -22.44
N ALA A 416 28.82 1.75 -23.68
CA ALA A 416 28.66 2.60 -24.86
C ALA A 416 27.31 3.36 -24.84
N ALA A 417 26.22 2.70 -24.42
CA ALA A 417 24.91 3.34 -24.28
C ALA A 417 24.90 4.42 -23.18
N ALA A 418 25.56 4.16 -22.04
CA ALA A 418 25.68 5.12 -20.95
C ALA A 418 26.52 6.35 -21.35
N ALA A 419 27.61 6.16 -22.11
CA ALA A 419 28.43 7.26 -22.61
C ALA A 419 27.67 8.14 -23.63
N ALA A 420 26.87 7.52 -24.51
CA ALA A 420 26.02 8.25 -25.45
C ALA A 420 24.93 9.08 -24.74
N ALA A 421 24.32 8.52 -23.69
CA ALA A 421 23.33 9.22 -22.87
C ALA A 421 23.94 10.40 -22.09
N ALA A 422 25.13 10.23 -21.50
CA ALA A 422 25.83 11.31 -20.81
C ALA A 422 26.22 12.45 -21.75
N SER A 423 26.69 12.12 -22.96
CA SER A 423 27.02 13.11 -24.00
C SER A 423 25.77 13.87 -24.49
N ALA A 424 24.62 13.20 -24.64
CA ALA A 424 23.37 13.84 -25.02
C ALA A 424 22.83 14.78 -23.92
N ALA A 425 23.19 14.54 -22.66
CA ALA A 425 22.79 15.34 -21.51
C ALA A 425 23.81 16.43 -21.11
N GLY A 426 24.93 16.57 -21.83
CA GLY A 426 25.99 17.54 -21.49
C GLY A 426 26.73 17.24 -20.18
N LEU A 427 26.66 16.00 -19.71
CA LEU A 427 27.30 15.53 -18.48
C LEU A 427 28.65 14.84 -18.80
N PRO A 428 29.67 14.94 -17.93
CA PRO A 428 30.91 14.21 -18.11
C PRO A 428 30.65 12.70 -18.10
N ALA A 429 31.23 11.96 -19.04
CA ALA A 429 31.05 10.52 -19.15
C ALA A 429 31.59 9.80 -17.89
N PRO A 430 30.88 8.78 -17.36
CA PRO A 430 31.32 8.07 -16.17
C PRO A 430 32.56 7.20 -16.47
N HIS A 431 33.50 7.15 -15.52
CA HIS A 431 34.63 6.22 -15.56
C HIS A 431 34.13 4.79 -15.33
N VAL A 432 34.14 3.95 -16.37
CA VAL A 432 33.83 2.51 -16.28
C VAL A 432 35.12 1.72 -16.19
N VAL A 433 35.33 1.00 -15.08
CA VAL A 433 36.45 0.06 -14.88
C VAL A 433 35.93 -1.37 -15.00
N ALA A 434 36.57 -2.17 -15.85
CA ALA A 434 36.25 -3.60 -16.00
C ALA A 434 36.65 -4.40 -14.73
N PRO A 435 36.11 -5.61 -14.49
CA PRO A 435 36.25 -6.35 -13.22
C PRO A 435 37.68 -6.73 -12.83
N ASP A 436 38.64 -6.50 -13.72
CA ASP A 436 40.03 -6.94 -13.59
C ASP A 436 41.00 -5.76 -13.40
N GLY A 437 40.51 -4.53 -13.25
CA GLY A 437 41.31 -3.38 -12.77
C GLY A 437 42.34 -2.77 -13.74
N LEU A 438 42.26 -3.03 -15.05
CA LEU A 438 43.16 -2.42 -16.05
C LEU A 438 42.41 -1.47 -17.01
N PRO A 439 43.01 -0.32 -17.40
CA PRO A 439 42.41 0.59 -18.36
C PRO A 439 42.44 0.01 -19.78
N LEU A 440 41.29 0.08 -20.49
CA LEU A 440 41.20 -0.27 -21.91
C LEU A 440 41.83 0.85 -22.75
N SER A 441 43.04 0.63 -23.27
CA SER A 441 43.63 1.52 -24.28
C SER A 441 43.02 1.24 -25.65
N ALA A 442 42.58 2.31 -26.33
CA ALA A 442 42.14 2.26 -27.72
C ALA A 442 43.31 1.85 -28.64
N GLY A 443 43.17 0.74 -29.36
CA GLY A 443 44.17 0.24 -30.30
C GLY A 443 43.60 -0.77 -31.30
N GLY A 444 43.32 -0.27 -32.50
CA GLY A 444 43.32 -0.91 -33.83
C GLY A 444 43.02 -2.40 -34.02
N GLY A 445 42.01 -2.68 -34.87
CA GLY A 445 42.04 -3.89 -35.70
C GLY A 445 40.68 -4.53 -36.03
N GLY A 446 40.09 -4.12 -37.17
CA GLY A 446 39.38 -5.02 -38.10
C GLY A 446 38.00 -5.60 -37.72
N GLY A 447 36.95 -5.02 -38.30
CA GLY A 447 35.71 -5.75 -38.64
C GLY A 447 34.40 -5.27 -37.97
N GLY A 448 33.71 -4.34 -38.63
CA GLY A 448 32.27 -3.95 -38.56
C GLY A 448 31.41 -4.23 -37.32
N PRO A 449 30.54 -3.26 -36.93
CA PRO A 449 29.21 -3.26 -37.54
C PRO A 449 28.68 -1.85 -37.85
N GLN A 450 28.66 -1.48 -39.13
CA GLN A 450 28.02 -0.24 -39.62
C GLN A 450 26.47 -0.32 -39.65
N GLY A 451 25.85 -1.37 -39.09
CA GLY A 451 24.39 -1.53 -39.10
C GLY A 451 23.66 -0.93 -37.88
N LEU A 452 24.33 -0.81 -36.72
CA LEU A 452 23.68 -0.41 -35.46
C LEU A 452 23.73 1.10 -35.20
N ALA A 453 24.75 1.79 -35.72
CA ALA A 453 24.87 3.25 -35.59
C ALA A 453 23.83 4.02 -36.44
N ALA A 454 23.42 3.45 -37.58
CA ALA A 454 22.43 4.06 -38.46
C ALA A 454 21.01 4.04 -37.86
N ALA A 455 20.67 3.01 -37.07
CA ALA A 455 19.37 2.90 -36.39
C ALA A 455 19.26 3.89 -35.21
N ALA A 456 20.35 4.13 -34.48
CA ALA A 456 20.38 5.08 -33.38
C ALA A 456 20.31 6.55 -33.85
N ALA A 457 20.96 6.88 -34.98
CA ALA A 457 20.91 8.21 -35.56
C ALA A 457 19.52 8.58 -36.13
N ALA A 458 18.76 7.61 -36.65
CA ALA A 458 17.40 7.81 -37.13
C ALA A 458 16.39 8.06 -35.99
N ALA A 459 16.60 7.46 -34.81
CA ALA A 459 15.76 7.68 -33.63
C ALA A 459 16.00 9.06 -32.97
N ALA A 460 17.22 9.61 -33.09
CA ALA A 460 17.53 10.94 -32.57
C ALA A 460 16.97 12.08 -33.44
N ALA A 461 16.76 11.85 -34.74
CA ALA A 461 16.26 12.86 -35.68
C ALA A 461 14.73 13.10 -35.62
N SER A 462 13.96 12.22 -34.96
CA SER A 462 12.50 12.34 -34.84
C SER A 462 12.04 13.13 -33.61
N MET A 463 12.95 13.55 -32.73
CA MET A 463 12.65 14.38 -31.57
C MET A 463 12.94 15.85 -31.87
N ARG A 464 11.90 16.65 -32.15
CA ARG A 464 12.02 18.11 -32.22
C ARG A 464 12.19 18.71 -30.81
N PRO A 465 13.06 19.71 -30.61
CA PRO A 465 13.22 20.37 -29.32
C PRO A 465 12.13 21.43 -29.12
N ALA A 466 11.42 21.37 -28.00
CA ALA A 466 10.64 22.50 -27.50
C ALA A 466 11.58 23.40 -26.69
N ALA A 467 11.91 24.57 -27.24
CA ALA A 467 12.67 25.60 -26.53
C ALA A 467 11.76 26.78 -26.13
N ALA A 468 11.91 27.16 -24.86
CA ALA A 468 11.80 28.49 -24.25
C ALA A 468 10.43 29.16 -24.01
N LEU A 469 10.25 29.59 -22.74
CA LEU A 469 9.64 30.84 -22.18
C LEU A 469 8.83 30.50 -20.90
N GLY A 470 8.96 31.16 -19.75
CA GLY A 470 9.85 32.23 -19.32
C GLY A 470 9.94 32.25 -17.78
N ALA A 471 11.04 32.80 -17.29
CA ALA A 471 11.26 33.08 -15.88
C ALA A 471 10.35 34.23 -15.43
N VAL A 472 9.59 34.05 -14.36
CA VAL A 472 8.86 35.14 -13.70
C VAL A 472 9.67 35.61 -12.50
N ALA A 473 10.01 36.89 -12.55
CA ALA A 473 10.72 37.66 -11.56
C ALA A 473 9.88 37.90 -10.30
N LEU A 474 10.52 37.85 -9.12
CA LEU A 474 9.96 38.36 -7.86
C LEU A 474 10.16 39.89 -7.79
N PRO A 475 9.16 40.67 -7.35
CA PRO A 475 9.28 42.12 -7.30
C PRO A 475 10.15 42.57 -6.12
N ARG A 476 11.12 43.44 -6.43
CA ARG A 476 11.80 44.32 -5.48
C ARG A 476 10.90 45.52 -5.20
N GLY A 477 10.62 45.79 -3.92
CA GLY A 477 10.14 47.08 -3.42
C GLY A 477 11.13 47.64 -2.41
N GLY A 478 11.74 48.79 -2.72
CA GLY A 478 12.60 49.58 -1.83
C GLY A 478 11.83 50.12 -0.62
N ALA A 479 12.45 50.20 0.56
CA ALA A 479 13.37 51.23 1.03
C ALA A 479 12.68 52.46 1.65
N SER A 480 12.77 52.61 2.98
CA SER A 480 13.00 53.91 3.63
C SER A 480 13.34 53.75 5.12
N GLY A 481 14.39 54.46 5.56
CA GLY A 481 14.70 54.82 6.96
C GLY A 481 15.49 53.74 7.72
N GLY A 482 16.76 53.88 8.07
CA GLY A 482 17.46 55.08 8.52
C GLY A 482 17.63 54.98 10.04
N GLY A 483 18.82 54.61 10.52
CA GLY A 483 19.11 54.56 11.95
C GLY A 483 20.31 53.69 12.31
N ARG A 484 21.51 54.27 12.20
CA ARG A 484 22.71 53.81 12.92
C ARG A 484 22.48 53.86 14.43
N VAL A 485 23.13 52.96 15.17
CA VAL A 485 24.05 53.16 16.32
C VAL A 485 24.14 51.80 17.05
N GLY A 486 25.32 51.16 17.08
CA GLY A 486 26.15 51.03 18.29
C GLY A 486 25.59 49.95 19.23
N GLY A 487 26.22 48.79 19.45
CA GLY A 487 27.56 48.61 19.98
C GLY A 487 27.45 48.09 21.43
N SER A 488 28.22 47.04 21.74
CA SER A 488 28.42 46.40 23.07
C SER A 488 27.20 45.65 23.64
N GLY A 489 27.31 44.52 24.32
CA GLY A 489 28.46 43.80 24.89
C GLY A 489 28.08 43.34 26.31
N GLY A 490 28.29 42.04 26.62
CA GLY A 490 28.24 41.46 27.98
C GLY A 490 26.85 41.39 28.61
N GLY A 491 26.45 40.38 29.38
CA GLY A 491 27.20 39.43 30.17
C GLY A 491 26.70 39.50 31.63
N GLY A 492 26.36 38.34 32.21
CA GLY A 492 26.17 38.14 33.67
C GLY A 492 24.78 38.51 34.20
N ALA A 493 23.92 37.57 34.59
CA ALA A 493 23.98 36.66 35.75
C ALA A 493 23.51 37.28 37.08
N SER A 494 22.48 36.63 37.65
CA SER A 494 22.24 36.36 39.07
C SER A 494 21.85 37.51 40.00
N ALA A 495 20.65 37.44 40.59
CA ALA A 495 20.44 36.89 41.95
C ALA A 495 19.17 37.44 42.63
N ARG A 496 18.35 36.49 43.11
CA ARG A 496 17.72 36.38 44.44
C ARG A 496 16.90 37.53 45.07
N GLY A 497 15.80 37.07 45.67
CA GLY A 497 15.13 37.65 46.85
C GLY A 497 13.87 38.41 46.48
N GLY A 498 12.69 38.14 47.02
CA GLY A 498 12.32 37.39 48.22
C GLY A 498 11.13 38.12 48.85
N GLY A 499 10.08 37.37 49.18
CA GLY A 499 9.14 37.70 50.26
C GLY A 499 7.99 38.67 49.97
N GLY A 500 6.79 38.24 50.37
CA GLY A 500 5.95 39.09 51.22
C GLY A 500 4.59 39.48 50.66
N ALA A 501 3.57 38.71 51.05
CA ALA A 501 2.16 39.02 50.92
C ALA A 501 1.73 40.30 51.69
N ALA A 502 0.64 40.95 51.25
CA ALA A 502 -0.61 41.10 52.03
C ALA A 502 -1.50 42.25 51.51
N GLY A 503 -2.82 42.04 51.59
CA GLY A 503 -3.89 43.06 51.60
C GLY A 503 -4.47 43.39 50.23
N GLY A 504 -5.77 43.26 49.92
CA GLY A 504 -6.94 43.16 50.78
C GLY A 504 -7.85 44.37 50.59
N LEU A 505 -8.97 44.12 49.90
CA LEU A 505 -10.30 44.73 50.09
C LEU A 505 -10.69 46.06 49.38
N LEU A 506 -11.63 45.89 48.43
CA LEU A 506 -13.01 46.41 48.42
C LEU A 506 -13.40 47.81 47.90
N HIS A 507 -14.41 47.74 47.02
CA HIS A 507 -15.62 48.58 46.81
C HIS A 507 -15.56 49.91 46.01
N HIS A 508 -16.00 49.83 44.73
CA HIS A 508 -17.23 50.39 44.10
C HIS A 508 -17.76 51.82 44.45
N PRO A 509 -18.75 52.39 43.71
CA PRO A 509 -19.20 52.27 42.29
C PRO A 509 -19.61 53.64 41.68
N LEU A 510 -20.23 53.64 40.48
CA LEU A 510 -21.31 54.49 39.92
C LEU A 510 -21.12 54.52 38.38
N GLY A 511 -22.06 54.28 37.46
CA GLY A 511 -23.50 54.00 37.42
C GLY A 511 -23.91 54.03 35.93
N GLY A 512 -24.82 53.15 35.50
CA GLY A 512 -25.28 52.98 34.09
C GLY A 512 -26.28 54.06 33.64
N PRO A 513 -27.41 53.74 32.95
CA PRO A 513 -27.84 52.45 32.38
C PRO A 513 -28.59 52.59 31.02
N LEU A 514 -29.19 51.47 30.59
CA LEU A 514 -30.46 51.25 29.84
C LEU A 514 -30.20 50.26 28.69
N SER A 515 -30.93 49.16 28.52
CA SER A 515 -32.15 48.60 29.12
C SER A 515 -32.50 47.34 28.29
N VAL A 516 -33.23 46.28 28.69
CA VAL A 516 -33.75 45.67 29.93
C VAL A 516 -34.37 44.34 29.45
N ALA A 517 -34.22 43.27 30.25
CA ALA A 517 -35.18 42.18 30.56
C ALA A 517 -34.39 40.86 30.77
N ALA A 518 -33.96 40.46 31.98
CA ALA A 518 -34.71 40.04 33.18
C ALA A 518 -35.62 38.81 32.94
N THR A 519 -35.63 37.71 33.70
CA THR A 519 -34.76 37.06 34.71
C THR A 519 -35.44 35.71 35.05
N SER A 520 -34.64 34.66 35.28
CA SER A 520 -34.75 33.47 36.17
C SER A 520 -36.13 33.01 36.73
N PRO A 521 -36.35 31.68 36.95
CA PRO A 521 -35.70 31.01 38.09
C PRO A 521 -35.22 29.57 37.85
N ALA A 522 -34.37 29.13 38.78
CA ALA A 522 -33.98 27.77 39.18
C ALA A 522 -34.54 26.57 38.40
N ASP A 523 -33.66 25.67 37.97
CA ASP A 523 -33.65 24.26 38.40
C ASP A 523 -32.54 23.46 37.69
N GLY A 524 -32.07 22.41 38.36
CA GLY A 524 -30.87 21.63 38.04
C GLY A 524 -30.74 21.25 36.57
N ARG A 525 -29.64 21.66 35.93
CA ARG A 525 -29.21 21.10 34.65
C ARG A 525 -28.07 20.15 34.91
N ALA A 526 -28.35 18.88 34.67
CA ALA A 526 -27.34 17.83 34.62
C ALA A 526 -26.26 18.19 33.60
N ASP A 527 -25.01 17.77 33.84
CA ASP A 527 -23.90 18.07 32.96
C ASP A 527 -24.15 17.51 31.53
N PRO A 528 -23.53 18.09 30.48
CA PRO A 528 -23.70 17.64 29.10
C PRO A 528 -23.52 16.14 28.87
N GLU A 529 -22.65 15.47 29.65
CA GLU A 529 -22.47 14.02 29.60
C GLU A 529 -23.67 13.27 30.18
N THR A 530 -24.30 13.81 31.21
CA THR A 530 -25.54 13.28 31.79
C THR A 530 -26.74 13.49 30.86
N GLN A 531 -26.83 14.65 30.18
CA GLN A 531 -27.85 14.90 29.15
C GLN A 531 -27.69 13.97 27.93
N LEU A 532 -26.45 13.64 27.56
CA LEU A 532 -26.18 12.68 26.49
C LEU A 532 -26.55 11.25 26.89
N LYS A 533 -26.33 10.87 28.15
CA LYS A 533 -26.74 9.56 28.68
C LYS A 533 -28.26 9.45 28.81
N GLU A 534 -28.95 10.49 29.28
CA GLU A 534 -30.42 10.51 29.33
C GLU A 534 -31.05 10.51 27.93
N ALA A 535 -30.47 11.21 26.95
CA ALA A 535 -30.91 11.15 25.56
C ALA A 535 -30.70 9.78 24.90
N LEU A 536 -29.65 9.05 25.28
CA LEU A 536 -29.40 7.68 24.80
C LEU A 536 -30.36 6.67 25.45
N VAL A 537 -30.71 6.83 26.73
CA VAL A 537 -31.70 5.99 27.42
C VAL A 537 -33.10 6.22 26.86
N LEU A 538 -33.49 7.46 26.60
CA LEU A 538 -34.78 7.78 25.95
C LEU A 538 -34.86 7.27 24.50
N ALA A 539 -33.73 7.22 23.79
CA ALA A 539 -33.66 6.62 22.45
C ALA A 539 -33.78 5.09 22.48
N ASP A 540 -33.20 4.42 23.49
CA ASP A 540 -33.34 2.97 23.68
C ASP A 540 -34.77 2.59 24.12
N GLU A 541 -35.41 3.40 24.97
CA GLU A 541 -36.81 3.19 25.37
C GLU A 541 -37.78 3.43 24.20
N ALA A 542 -37.57 4.45 23.37
CA ALA A 542 -38.38 4.70 22.17
C ALA A 542 -38.20 3.60 21.11
N VAL A 543 -37.01 3.02 20.99
CA VAL A 543 -36.75 1.86 20.13
C VAL A 543 -37.40 0.59 20.70
N ALA A 544 -37.37 0.38 22.02
CA ALA A 544 -38.06 -0.72 22.68
C ALA A 544 -39.60 -0.62 22.57
N GLU A 545 -40.16 0.59 22.65
CA GLU A 545 -41.60 0.86 22.47
C GLU A 545 -42.03 0.65 21.01
N ALA A 546 -41.19 1.06 20.05
CA ALA A 546 -41.40 0.79 18.62
C ALA A 546 -41.29 -0.71 18.27
N LEU A 547 -40.41 -1.45 18.95
CA LEU A 547 -40.28 -2.91 18.79
C LEU A 547 -41.43 -3.67 19.47
N ASN A 548 -41.94 -3.19 20.60
CA ASN A 548 -43.11 -3.78 21.27
C ASN A 548 -44.42 -3.51 20.48
N GLY A 549 -44.56 -2.35 19.84
CA GLY A 549 -45.69 -2.02 18.96
C GLY A 549 -45.77 -2.85 17.66
N LEU A 550 -44.70 -3.56 17.30
CA LEU A 550 -44.67 -4.48 16.15
C LEU A 550 -45.07 -5.92 16.50
N SER A 551 -45.39 -6.19 17.78
CA SER A 551 -45.85 -7.51 18.26
C SER A 551 -47.36 -7.73 18.11
N ASP A 552 -48.15 -6.67 17.87
CA ASP A 552 -49.62 -6.71 17.97
C ASP A 552 -50.36 -6.69 16.62
N VAL A 553 -49.68 -6.99 15.51
CA VAL A 553 -50.33 -7.20 14.20
C VAL A 553 -50.12 -8.64 13.72
N ARG A 554 -50.66 -9.60 14.48
CA ARG A 554 -50.97 -10.95 14.00
C ARG A 554 -52.35 -11.39 14.46
N GLY A 555 -53.31 -11.29 13.55
CA GLY A 555 -54.68 -11.84 13.65
C GLY A 555 -55.68 -10.84 13.07
N ALA A 556 -56.54 -11.13 12.10
CA ALA A 556 -56.99 -12.35 11.43
C ALA A 556 -57.82 -11.90 10.19
N PRO A 557 -58.48 -12.80 9.44
CA PRO A 557 -58.02 -14.01 8.79
C PRO A 557 -57.44 -13.78 7.38
#